data_AF-A0AAU4XN84-F1
#
_entry.id   AF-A0AAU4XN84-F1
#
_cell.length_a   1.000
_cell.length_b   1.000
_cell.length_c   1.000
_cell.angle_alpha   90.00
_cell.angle_beta   90.00
_cell.angle_gamma   90.00
#
_symmetry.space_group_name_H-M   'P 1'
#
loop_
_entity.id
_entity.type
_entity.pdbx_description
1 polymer ?
#
loop_
_entity_poly.entity_id
_entity_poly.type
_entity_poly.pdbx_seq_one_letter_code
_entity_poly.pdbx_strand_id
1 'polypeptide(L)'
;MTHIADKAQPTKALNGRMLMAAVVSAVSGLLYGYDTGIISGGLLQISKEFHIGNDMKQVIAAAILLGAVIGALACSLLSARIGRHRTILLICVVFMIGSVSSSLAPTAVSLALARVVLGFAVGGATQTVPMYIAELAPKAIRGRLVLCFQLAIGVGIVIATLVGASQAVSWRDAIGAAAVPALVMFLLQLRLPESPRWLVSSDTAASAWTRP
;
A
#
# COMPACT_ATOMS: atom_id res chain seq x y z
N MET A 1 -25.06 34.87 -26.02
CA MET A 1 -24.27 33.63 -25.88
C MET A 1 -22.81 33.97 -26.09
N THR A 2 -22.11 34.43 -25.05
CA THR A 2 -20.69 34.78 -25.11
C THR A 2 -19.88 33.70 -24.40
N HIS A 3 -19.08 33.00 -25.20
CA HIS A 3 -18.09 32.01 -24.79
C HIS A 3 -17.25 32.52 -23.61
N ILE A 4 -17.38 31.87 -22.45
CA ILE A 4 -16.36 31.95 -21.41
C ILE A 4 -15.18 31.12 -21.94
N ALA A 5 -14.19 31.80 -22.50
CA ALA A 5 -12.89 31.22 -22.77
C ALA A 5 -12.31 30.74 -21.44
N ASP A 6 -12.32 29.42 -21.25
CA ASP A 6 -11.64 28.73 -20.16
C ASP A 6 -10.14 29.00 -20.33
N LYS A 7 -9.63 30.00 -19.61
CA LYS A 7 -8.20 30.29 -19.55
C LYS A 7 -7.54 29.07 -18.90
N ALA A 8 -6.99 28.20 -19.75
CA ALA A 8 -6.08 27.14 -19.35
C ALA A 8 -4.98 27.78 -18.47
N GLN A 9 -5.10 27.56 -17.15
CA GLN A 9 -4.15 28.10 -16.19
C GLN A 9 -2.77 27.52 -16.52
N PRO A 10 -1.71 28.35 -16.50
CA PRO A 10 -0.38 27.91 -16.86
C PRO A 10 0.00 26.75 -15.95
N THR A 11 0.52 25.67 -16.54
CA THR A 11 1.06 24.50 -15.85
C THR A 11 2.16 24.96 -14.90
N LYS A 12 1.79 25.29 -13.65
CA LYS A 12 2.72 25.62 -12.58
C LYS A 12 3.77 24.52 -12.54
N ALA A 13 5.04 24.92 -12.66
CA ALA A 13 6.20 24.05 -12.51
C ALA A 13 6.00 23.10 -11.33
N LEU A 14 6.40 21.83 -11.50
CA LEU A 14 6.17 20.78 -10.53
C LEU A 14 6.89 21.16 -9.22
N ASN A 15 6.17 21.71 -8.24
CA ASN A 15 6.74 22.06 -6.94
C ASN A 15 7.31 20.79 -6.28
N GLY A 16 8.45 20.88 -5.58
CA GLY A 16 9.09 19.71 -4.95
C GLY A 16 8.15 18.91 -4.03
N ARG A 17 7.18 19.57 -3.39
CA ARG A 17 6.13 18.91 -2.59
C ARG A 17 5.15 18.08 -3.44
N MET A 18 4.83 18.54 -4.64
CA MET A 18 3.95 17.82 -5.59
C MET A 18 4.68 16.62 -6.19
N LEU A 19 5.97 16.76 -6.51
CA LEU A 19 6.81 15.64 -6.94
C LEU A 19 6.89 14.57 -5.84
N MET A 20 7.15 14.98 -4.60
CA MET A 20 7.22 14.06 -3.47
C MET A 20 5.90 13.30 -3.27
N ALA A 21 4.75 13.98 -3.31
CA ALA A 21 3.44 13.33 -3.23
C ALA A 21 3.21 12.34 -4.38
N ALA A 22 3.63 12.67 -5.60
CA ALA A 22 3.54 11.77 -6.75
C ALA A 22 4.42 10.52 -6.60
N VAL A 23 5.65 10.69 -6.11
CA VAL A 23 6.56 9.56 -5.82
C VAL A 23 5.96 8.66 -4.75
N VAL A 24 5.42 9.22 -3.67
CA VAL A 24 4.74 8.45 -2.61
C VAL A 24 3.55 7.66 -3.16
N SER A 25 2.70 8.30 -3.96
CA SER A 25 1.58 7.64 -4.64
C SER A 25 2.06 6.48 -5.51
N ALA A 26 3.10 6.71 -6.32
CA ALA A 26 3.62 5.70 -7.23
C ALA A 26 4.25 4.52 -6.48
N VAL A 27 5.13 4.78 -5.51
CA VAL A 27 5.80 3.73 -4.73
C VAL A 27 4.80 2.89 -3.94
N SER A 28 3.82 3.53 -3.31
CA SER A 28 2.80 2.81 -2.54
C SER A 28 1.90 1.94 -3.43
N GLY A 29 1.49 2.48 -4.58
CA GLY A 29 0.67 1.73 -5.55
C GLY A 29 1.44 0.55 -6.13
N LEU A 30 2.71 0.78 -6.50
CA LEU A 30 3.59 -0.27 -7.01
C LEU A 30 3.82 -1.37 -5.97
N LEU A 31 4.05 -1.02 -4.71
CA LEU A 31 4.21 -1.98 -3.60
C LEU A 31 2.97 -2.88 -3.46
N TYR A 32 1.79 -2.28 -3.45
CA TYR A 32 0.52 -3.00 -3.36
C TYR A 32 0.30 -3.93 -4.57
N GLY A 33 0.54 -3.40 -5.78
CA GLY A 33 0.42 -4.17 -7.01
C GLY A 33 1.40 -5.33 -7.08
N TYR A 34 2.63 -5.13 -6.62
CA TYR A 34 3.67 -6.15 -6.63
C TYR A 34 3.30 -7.34 -5.72
N ASP A 35 2.88 -7.10 -4.48
CA ASP A 35 2.45 -8.19 -3.57
C ASP A 35 1.24 -8.97 -4.11
N THR A 36 0.28 -8.25 -4.70
CA THR A 36 -0.91 -8.87 -5.29
C THR A 36 -0.53 -9.75 -6.50
N GLY A 37 0.35 -9.26 -7.37
CA GLY A 37 0.75 -9.96 -8.59
C GLY A 37 1.70 -11.13 -8.35
N ILE A 38 2.63 -11.02 -7.39
CA ILE A 38 3.72 -12.00 -7.27
C ILE A 38 3.22 -13.37 -6.82
N ILE A 39 2.17 -13.39 -6.01
CA ILE A 39 1.57 -14.64 -5.53
C ILE A 39 0.83 -15.36 -6.64
N SER A 40 0.14 -14.62 -7.51
CA SER A 40 -0.52 -15.21 -8.68
C SER A 40 0.49 -15.91 -9.59
N GLY A 41 1.65 -15.28 -9.83
CA GLY A 41 2.74 -15.89 -10.61
C GLY A 41 3.50 -17.00 -9.87
N GLY A 42 3.68 -16.87 -8.55
CA GLY A 42 4.45 -17.80 -7.72
C GLY A 42 3.68 -19.05 -7.27
N LEU A 43 2.35 -19.06 -7.35
CA LEU A 43 1.51 -20.16 -6.85
C LEU A 43 1.85 -21.52 -7.48
N LEU A 44 2.29 -21.51 -8.74
CA LEU A 44 2.74 -22.72 -9.44
C LEU A 44 4.03 -23.29 -8.82
N GLN A 45 5.00 -22.45 -8.46
CA GLN A 45 6.24 -22.88 -7.80
C GLN A 45 5.97 -23.34 -6.36
N ILE A 46 5.17 -22.57 -5.61
CA ILE A 46 4.74 -22.90 -4.24
C ILE A 46 4.05 -24.27 -4.20
N SER A 47 3.19 -24.54 -5.20
CA SER A 47 2.51 -25.83 -5.33
C SER A 47 3.46 -27.00 -5.52
N LYS A 48 4.47 -26.83 -6.38
CA LYS A 48 5.45 -27.87 -6.67
C LYS A 48 6.33 -28.16 -5.46
N GLU A 49 6.75 -27.11 -4.74
CA GLU A 49 7.66 -27.28 -3.62
C GLU A 49 6.98 -27.92 -2.40
N PHE A 50 5.83 -27.39 -1.98
CA PHE A 50 5.11 -27.94 -0.83
C PHE A 50 4.27 -29.18 -1.17
N HIS A 51 4.28 -29.64 -2.42
CA HIS A 51 3.48 -30.77 -2.90
C HIS A 51 1.98 -30.64 -2.54
N ILE A 52 1.45 -29.42 -2.64
CA ILE A 52 0.08 -29.10 -2.22
C ILE A 52 -0.94 -29.16 -3.37
N GLY A 53 -2.13 -29.69 -3.06
CA GLY A 53 -3.30 -29.69 -3.94
C GLY A 53 -3.96 -28.30 -4.09
N ASN A 54 -5.03 -28.23 -4.88
CA ASN A 54 -5.72 -26.97 -5.17
C ASN A 54 -6.37 -26.33 -3.93
N ASP A 55 -6.83 -27.12 -2.96
CA ASP A 55 -7.49 -26.62 -1.76
C ASP A 55 -6.55 -25.71 -0.95
N MET A 56 -5.31 -26.16 -0.71
CA MET A 56 -4.33 -25.37 0.04
C MET A 56 -3.83 -24.14 -0.74
N LYS A 57 -3.79 -24.20 -2.07
CA LYS A 57 -3.51 -23.00 -2.89
C LYS A 57 -4.56 -21.91 -2.68
N GLN A 58 -5.83 -22.30 -2.67
CA GLN A 58 -6.94 -21.38 -2.43
C GLN A 58 -6.87 -20.81 -1.01
N VAL A 59 -6.51 -21.64 -0.01
CA VAL A 59 -6.32 -21.16 1.37
C VAL A 59 -5.21 -20.11 1.44
N ILE A 60 -4.04 -20.35 0.83
CA ILE A 60 -2.93 -19.37 0.82
C ILE A 60 -3.35 -18.09 0.09
N ALA A 61 -4.08 -18.20 -1.02
CA ALA A 61 -4.56 -17.06 -1.78
C ALA A 61 -5.66 -16.28 -1.02
N ALA A 62 -6.52 -16.94 -0.25
CA ALA A 62 -7.59 -16.31 0.52
C ALA A 62 -7.11 -15.73 1.86
N ALA A 63 -6.05 -16.27 2.45
CA ALA A 63 -5.51 -15.83 3.73
C ALA A 63 -5.13 -14.34 3.74
N ILE A 64 -4.58 -13.82 2.64
CA ILE A 64 -4.29 -12.40 2.51
C ILE A 64 -5.55 -11.53 2.55
N LEU A 65 -6.64 -11.98 1.92
CA LEU A 65 -7.91 -11.25 1.88
C LEU A 65 -8.53 -11.17 3.28
N LEU A 66 -8.45 -12.26 4.05
CA LEU A 66 -8.86 -12.28 5.45
C LEU A 66 -8.09 -11.24 6.27
N GLY A 67 -6.75 -11.24 6.14
CA GLY A 67 -5.90 -10.23 6.77
C GLY A 67 -6.26 -8.81 6.33
N ALA A 68 -6.53 -8.61 5.04
CA ALA A 68 -6.84 -7.31 4.46
C ALA A 68 -8.15 -6.71 4.98
N VAL A 69 -9.19 -7.53 5.18
CA VAL A 69 -10.45 -7.07 5.78
C VAL A 69 -10.20 -6.56 7.20
N ILE A 70 -9.48 -7.34 8.01
CA ILE A 70 -9.15 -6.97 9.39
C ILE A 70 -8.29 -5.70 9.42
N GLY A 71 -7.27 -5.65 8.55
CA GLY A 71 -6.36 -4.52 8.41
C GLY A 71 -7.06 -3.23 7.98
N ALA A 72 -7.97 -3.30 7.01
CA ALA A 72 -8.72 -2.14 6.55
C ALA A 72 -9.62 -1.55 7.66
N LEU A 73 -10.32 -2.40 8.42
CA LEU A 73 -11.16 -1.97 9.53
C LEU A 73 -10.34 -1.41 10.69
N ALA A 74 -9.29 -2.11 11.12
CA ALA A 74 -8.45 -1.68 12.22
C ALA A 74 -7.66 -0.40 11.90
N CYS A 75 -7.02 -0.34 10.72
CA CYS A 75 -6.19 0.80 10.33
C CYS A 75 -7.02 2.03 9.97
N SER A 76 -8.26 1.87 9.47
CA SER A 76 -9.14 3.04 9.24
C SER A 76 -9.45 3.77 10.54
N LEU A 77 -9.82 3.03 11.60
CA LEU A 77 -10.03 3.58 12.95
C LEU A 77 -8.74 4.12 13.56
N LEU A 78 -7.63 3.37 13.43
CA LEU A 78 -6.34 3.76 13.97
C LEU A 78 -5.84 5.08 13.32
N SER A 79 -5.99 5.21 12.01
CA SER A 79 -5.58 6.41 11.26
C SER A 79 -6.32 7.68 11.67
N ALA A 80 -7.55 7.55 12.17
CA ALA A 80 -8.30 8.66 12.73
C ALA A 80 -7.77 9.06 14.11
N ARG A 81 -7.32 8.09 14.93
CA ARG A 81 -6.92 8.31 16.33
C ARG A 81 -5.47 8.76 16.48
N ILE A 82 -4.51 8.08 15.85
CA ILE A 82 -3.07 8.34 16.04
C ILE A 82 -2.43 9.19 14.94
N GLY A 83 -3.17 9.48 13.88
CA GLY A 83 -2.68 10.18 12.69
C GLY A 83 -2.44 9.24 11.51
N ARG A 84 -2.54 9.79 10.30
CA ARG A 84 -2.44 9.03 9.04
C ARG A 84 -0.99 8.66 8.78
N HIS A 85 -0.06 9.57 9.06
CA HIS A 85 1.36 9.34 8.82
C HIS A 85 1.91 8.23 9.72
N ARG A 86 1.62 8.28 11.02
CA ARG A 86 2.04 7.23 11.97
C ARG A 86 1.44 5.87 11.62
N THR A 87 0.18 5.84 11.17
CA THR A 87 -0.47 4.60 10.75
C THR A 87 0.22 3.99 9.52
N ILE A 88 0.61 4.81 8.54
CA ILE A 88 1.36 4.33 7.36
C ILE A 88 2.72 3.76 7.77
N LEU A 89 3.44 4.40 8.70
CA LEU A 89 4.71 3.87 9.20
C LEU A 89 4.55 2.49 9.85
N LEU A 90 3.52 2.32 10.69
CA LEU A 90 3.22 1.01 11.30
C LEU A 90 2.88 -0.03 10.24
N ILE A 91 2.07 0.33 9.24
CA ILE A 91 1.72 -0.55 8.13
C ILE A 91 2.97 -1.00 7.37
N CYS A 92 3.90 -0.08 7.06
CA CYS A 92 5.16 -0.42 6.39
C CYS A 92 5.99 -1.43 7.20
N VAL A 93 6.07 -1.28 8.53
CA VAL A 93 6.78 -2.22 9.40
C VAL A 93 6.12 -3.61 9.38
N VAL A 94 4.79 -3.67 9.55
CA VAL A 94 4.05 -4.93 9.48
C VAL A 94 4.18 -5.57 8.10
N PHE A 95 4.20 -4.78 7.03
CA PHE A 95 4.42 -5.28 5.67
C PHE A 95 5.79 -5.92 5.51
N MET A 96 6.86 -5.26 5.98
CA MET A 96 8.22 -5.81 5.91
C MET A 96 8.31 -7.13 6.69
N ILE A 97 7.75 -7.19 7.90
CA ILE A 97 7.71 -8.41 8.71
C ILE A 97 6.91 -9.51 7.99
N GLY A 98 5.74 -9.18 7.44
CA GLY A 98 4.88 -10.10 6.69
C GLY A 98 5.55 -10.65 5.42
N SER A 99 6.27 -9.80 4.68
CA SER A 99 7.00 -10.19 3.46
C SER A 99 8.17 -11.10 3.78
N VAL A 100 9.00 -10.75 4.77
CA VAL A 100 10.14 -11.58 5.20
C VAL A 100 9.68 -12.92 5.78
N SER A 101 8.65 -12.91 6.63
CA SER A 101 8.08 -14.15 7.18
C SER A 101 7.45 -15.04 6.10
N SER A 102 6.81 -14.45 5.08
CA SER A 102 6.28 -15.22 3.94
C SER A 102 7.41 -15.81 3.08
N SER A 103 8.51 -15.08 2.91
CA SER A 103 9.70 -15.55 2.19
C SER A 103 10.38 -16.73 2.90
N LEU A 104 10.48 -16.68 4.23
CA LEU A 104 11.14 -17.71 5.05
C LEU A 104 10.22 -18.87 5.44
N ALA A 105 8.99 -18.92 4.93
CA ALA A 105 7.99 -19.90 5.35
C ALA A 105 8.45 -21.35 5.02
N PRO A 106 8.57 -22.24 6.03
CA PRO A 106 8.97 -23.64 5.82
C PRO A 106 7.82 -24.55 5.39
N THR A 107 6.56 -24.15 5.60
CA THR A 107 5.37 -24.95 5.27
C THR A 107 4.24 -24.11 4.67
N ALA A 108 3.35 -24.73 3.92
CA ALA A 108 2.16 -24.07 3.35
C ALA A 108 1.28 -23.38 4.40
N VAL A 109 1.15 -23.97 5.60
CA VAL A 109 0.38 -23.38 6.71
C VAL A 109 1.09 -22.15 7.28
N SER A 110 2.40 -22.22 7.49
CA SER A 110 3.18 -21.07 7.94
C SER A 110 3.14 -19.91 6.92
N LEU A 111 3.15 -20.24 5.62
CA LEU A 111 2.97 -19.27 4.55
C LEU A 111 1.58 -18.63 4.63
N ALA A 112 0.51 -19.42 4.79
CA ALA A 112 -0.84 -18.88 4.94
C ALA A 112 -0.95 -17.92 6.13
N LEU A 113 -0.37 -18.27 7.30
CA LEU A 113 -0.36 -17.40 8.48
C LEU A 113 0.44 -16.10 8.24
N ALA A 114 1.62 -16.20 7.64
CA ALA A 114 2.41 -15.02 7.27
C ALA A 114 1.65 -14.11 6.29
N ARG A 115 0.85 -14.71 5.40
CA ARG A 115 -0.01 -13.99 4.44
C ARG A 115 -1.18 -13.29 5.10
N VAL A 116 -1.70 -13.78 6.23
CA VAL A 116 -2.68 -13.04 7.04
C VAL A 116 -2.04 -11.76 7.61
N VAL A 117 -0.82 -11.86 8.14
CA VAL A 117 -0.09 -10.70 8.69
C VAL A 117 0.23 -9.68 7.60
N LEU A 118 0.73 -10.16 6.46
CA LEU A 118 0.98 -9.31 5.29
C LEU A 118 -0.32 -8.68 4.78
N GLY A 119 -1.41 -9.45 4.75
CA GLY A 119 -2.75 -8.99 4.41
C GLY A 119 -3.22 -7.85 5.29
N PHE A 120 -2.97 -7.90 6.60
CA PHE A 120 -3.29 -6.80 7.51
C PHE A 120 -2.64 -5.47 7.06
N ALA A 121 -1.36 -5.51 6.69
CA ALA A 121 -0.67 -4.33 6.19
C ALA A 121 -1.23 -3.86 4.83
N VAL A 122 -1.48 -4.80 3.92
CA VAL A 122 -2.04 -4.53 2.58
C VAL A 122 -3.42 -3.86 2.70
N GLY A 123 -4.32 -4.41 3.51
CA GLY A 123 -5.66 -3.85 3.76
C GLY A 123 -5.60 -2.46 4.38
N GLY A 124 -4.75 -2.26 5.40
CA GLY A 124 -4.55 -0.94 5.99
C GLY A 124 -4.03 0.08 4.98
N ALA A 125 -3.06 -0.30 4.15
CA ALA A 125 -2.48 0.57 3.13
C ALA A 125 -3.53 1.06 2.11
N THR A 126 -4.42 0.17 1.64
CA THR A 126 -5.42 0.53 0.61
C THR A 126 -6.37 1.64 1.01
N GLN A 127 -6.65 1.79 2.31
CA GLN A 127 -7.53 2.83 2.82
C GLN A 127 -6.74 4.07 3.26
N THR A 128 -5.66 3.87 4.00
CA THR A 128 -4.94 4.98 4.63
C THR A 128 -4.09 5.76 3.61
N VAL A 129 -3.49 5.09 2.62
CA VAL A 129 -2.56 5.75 1.67
C VAL A 129 -3.30 6.70 0.71
N PRO A 130 -4.37 6.31 0.00
CA PRO A 130 -5.10 7.23 -0.87
C PRO A 130 -5.70 8.41 -0.10
N MET A 131 -6.14 8.17 1.14
CA MET A 131 -6.63 9.22 2.03
C MET A 131 -5.50 10.20 2.39
N TYR A 132 -4.34 9.70 2.80
CA TYR A 132 -3.19 10.54 3.13
C TYR A 132 -2.71 11.38 1.94
N ILE A 133 -2.59 10.77 0.75
CA ILE A 133 -2.27 11.48 -0.50
C ILE A 133 -3.30 12.56 -0.77
N ALA A 134 -4.59 12.26 -0.61
CA ALA A 134 -5.68 13.19 -0.82
C ALA A 134 -5.67 14.39 0.13
N GLU A 135 -5.16 14.21 1.36
CA GLU A 135 -5.05 15.27 2.37
C GLU A 135 -3.82 16.15 2.15
N LEU A 136 -2.74 15.60 1.60
CA LEU A 136 -1.51 16.34 1.28
C LEU A 136 -1.60 17.06 -0.07
N ALA A 137 -2.39 16.53 -1.00
CA ALA A 137 -2.49 17.04 -2.37
C ALA A 137 -3.22 18.39 -2.47
N PRO A 138 -2.71 19.34 -3.28
CA PRO A 138 -3.47 20.50 -3.70
C PRO A 138 -4.77 20.08 -4.42
N LYS A 139 -5.87 20.80 -4.17
CA LYS A 139 -7.20 20.51 -4.72
C LYS A 139 -7.18 20.24 -6.24
N ALA A 140 -6.37 20.98 -6.99
CA ALA A 140 -6.28 20.89 -8.46
C ALA A 140 -5.67 19.58 -9.00
N ILE A 141 -4.78 18.91 -8.24
CA ILE A 141 -4.08 17.70 -8.73
C ILE A 141 -4.42 16.43 -7.94
N ARG A 142 -5.27 16.53 -6.92
CA ARG A 142 -5.66 15.40 -6.07
C ARG A 142 -6.13 14.19 -6.87
N GLY A 143 -7.00 14.39 -7.86
CA GLY A 143 -7.49 13.31 -8.71
C GLY A 143 -6.37 12.64 -9.52
N ARG A 144 -5.41 13.43 -10.03
CA ARG A 144 -4.25 12.92 -10.78
C ARG A 144 -3.34 12.05 -9.91
N LEU A 145 -3.16 12.41 -8.64
CA LEU A 145 -2.32 11.63 -7.71
C LEU A 145 -2.98 10.32 -7.30
N VAL A 146 -4.31 10.30 -7.15
CA VAL A 146 -5.06 9.05 -6.91
C VAL A 146 -5.03 8.15 -8.16
N LEU A 147 -5.18 8.73 -9.35
CA LEU A 147 -5.00 7.98 -10.61
C LEU A 147 -3.58 7.43 -10.75
N CYS A 148 -2.55 8.20 -10.37
CA CYS A 148 -1.16 7.74 -10.37
C CYS A 148 -0.97 6.53 -9.45
N PHE A 149 -1.56 6.53 -8.25
CA PHE A 149 -1.57 5.38 -7.35
C PHE A 149 -2.22 4.15 -8.03
N GLN A 150 -3.39 4.32 -8.65
CA GLN A 150 -4.08 3.20 -9.31
C GLN A 150 -3.32 2.65 -10.53
N LEU A 151 -2.70 3.53 -11.34
CA LEU A 151 -1.85 3.12 -12.45
C LEU A 151 -0.61 2.38 -11.95
N ALA A 152 0.01 2.85 -10.87
CA ALA A 152 1.16 2.20 -10.26
C ALA A 152 0.82 0.80 -9.72
N ILE A 153 -0.40 0.58 -9.21
CA ILE A 153 -0.89 -0.77 -8.88
C ILE A 153 -0.87 -1.67 -10.12
N GLY A 154 -1.44 -1.22 -11.23
CA GLY A 154 -1.45 -1.99 -12.48
C GLY A 154 -0.04 -2.34 -12.96
N VAL A 155 0.86 -1.36 -12.95
CA VAL A 155 2.27 -1.58 -13.30
C VAL A 155 2.95 -2.58 -12.36
N GLY A 156 2.73 -2.45 -11.05
CA GLY A 156 3.25 -3.38 -10.05
C GLY A 156 2.78 -4.82 -10.28
N ILE A 157 1.49 -5.01 -10.59
CA ILE A 157 0.93 -6.32 -10.92
C ILE A 157 1.62 -6.90 -12.16
N VAL A 158 1.77 -6.12 -13.24
CA VAL A 158 2.42 -6.58 -14.47
C VAL A 158 3.88 -6.99 -14.22
N ILE A 159 4.64 -6.18 -13.49
CA ILE A 159 6.03 -6.51 -13.13
C ILE A 159 6.08 -7.83 -12.35
N ALA A 160 5.22 -7.97 -11.34
CA ALA A 160 5.21 -9.14 -10.48
C ALA A 160 4.77 -10.41 -11.19
N THR A 161 3.78 -10.33 -12.08
CA THR A 161 3.34 -11.49 -12.87
C THR A 161 4.40 -11.90 -13.88
N LEU A 162 5.13 -10.97 -14.51
CA LEU A 162 6.25 -11.29 -15.39
C LEU A 162 7.38 -11.99 -14.62
N VAL A 163 7.74 -11.48 -13.43
CA VAL A 163 8.75 -12.13 -12.57
C VAL A 163 8.31 -13.53 -12.18
N GLY A 164 7.08 -13.69 -11.68
CA GLY A 164 6.56 -15.01 -11.30
C GLY A 164 6.42 -16.00 -12.47
N ALA A 165 5.95 -15.52 -13.62
CA ALA A 165 5.78 -16.35 -14.83
C ALA A 165 7.12 -16.81 -15.42
N SER A 166 8.16 -15.96 -15.35
CA SER A 166 9.50 -16.31 -15.86
C SER A 166 10.10 -17.54 -15.17
N GLN A 167 9.67 -17.82 -13.93
CA GLN A 167 10.26 -18.83 -13.03
C GLN A 167 11.78 -18.73 -12.84
N ALA A 168 12.40 -17.64 -13.30
CA ALA A 168 13.85 -17.44 -13.21
C ALA A 168 14.31 -17.12 -11.79
N VAL A 169 13.39 -16.64 -10.95
CA VAL A 169 13.61 -16.31 -9.54
C VAL A 169 12.76 -17.25 -8.69
N SER A 170 13.30 -17.67 -7.54
CA SER A 170 12.55 -18.43 -6.55
C SER A 170 11.40 -17.59 -6.00
N TRP A 171 10.22 -18.19 -5.83
CA TRP A 171 9.06 -17.51 -5.23
C TRP A 171 9.38 -16.91 -3.85
N ARG A 172 10.31 -17.51 -3.09
CA ARG A 172 10.76 -16.96 -1.80
C ARG A 172 11.46 -15.63 -1.97
N ASP A 173 12.42 -15.56 -2.88
CA ASP A 173 13.20 -14.34 -3.14
C ASP A 173 12.30 -13.26 -3.73
N ALA A 174 11.36 -13.65 -4.60
CA ALA A 174 10.43 -12.71 -5.20
C ALA A 174 9.42 -12.14 -4.19
N ILE A 175 8.90 -12.94 -3.26
CA ILE A 175 8.07 -12.43 -2.15
C ILE A 175 8.90 -11.57 -1.19
N GLY A 176 10.13 -12.00 -0.87
CA GLY A 176 11.04 -11.27 0.02
C GLY A 176 11.48 -9.92 -0.56
N ALA A 177 11.62 -9.84 -1.88
CA ALA A 177 11.95 -8.59 -2.58
C ALA A 177 10.92 -7.49 -2.35
N ALA A 178 9.67 -7.82 -2.01
CA ALA A 178 8.64 -6.85 -1.65
C ALA A 178 8.98 -6.03 -0.39
N ALA A 179 9.87 -6.52 0.48
CA ALA A 179 10.36 -5.77 1.63
C ALA A 179 11.20 -4.53 1.21
N VAL A 180 11.84 -4.56 0.04
CA VAL A 180 12.66 -3.43 -0.47
C VAL A 180 11.80 -2.19 -0.78
N PRO A 181 10.76 -2.26 -1.64
CA PRO A 181 9.88 -1.11 -1.86
C PRO A 181 9.12 -0.69 -0.59
N ALA A 182 8.84 -1.63 0.33
CA ALA A 182 8.26 -1.28 1.63
C ALA A 182 9.22 -0.45 2.50
N LEU A 183 10.51 -0.80 2.52
CA LEU A 183 11.55 -0.02 3.20
C LEU A 183 11.73 1.36 2.56
N VAL A 184 11.76 1.43 1.22
CA VAL A 184 11.82 2.71 0.50
C VAL A 184 10.64 3.59 0.87
N MET A 185 9.42 3.03 0.90
CA MET A 185 8.22 3.73 1.31
C MET A 185 8.31 4.20 2.77
N PHE A 186 8.79 3.35 3.68
CA PHE A 186 9.00 3.72 5.08
C PHE A 186 9.94 4.92 5.22
N LEU A 187 11.11 4.87 4.56
CA LEU A 187 12.09 5.95 4.58
C LEU A 187 11.56 7.25 3.96
N LEU A 188 10.76 7.14 2.89
CA LEU A 188 10.13 8.29 2.27
C LEU A 188 9.10 8.92 3.21
N GLN A 189 8.30 8.09 3.89
CA GLN A 189 7.30 8.51 4.85
C GLN A 189 7.93 9.27 6.03
N LEU A 190 9.11 8.88 6.51
CA LEU A 190 9.82 9.62 7.59
C LEU A 190 10.12 11.09 7.24
N ARG A 191 10.24 11.44 5.95
CA ARG A 191 10.50 12.81 5.50
C ARG A 191 9.23 13.63 5.28
N LEU A 192 8.06 13.00 5.32
CA LEU A 192 6.78 13.65 5.08
C LEU A 192 6.14 14.12 6.39
N PRO A 193 5.46 15.29 6.37
CA PRO A 193 4.76 15.80 7.54
C PRO A 193 3.47 15.01 7.82
N GLU A 194 2.95 15.13 9.05
CA GLU A 194 1.62 14.65 9.40
C GLU A 194 0.56 15.33 8.53
N SER A 195 -0.58 14.66 8.33
CA SER A 195 -1.67 15.23 7.53
C SER A 195 -2.19 16.56 8.10
N PRO A 196 -2.18 17.66 7.33
CA PRO A 196 -2.70 18.95 7.77
C PRO A 196 -4.19 18.88 8.16
N ARG A 197 -4.97 18.06 7.46
CA ARG A 197 -6.40 17.90 7.73
C ARG A 197 -6.64 17.13 9.03
N TRP A 198 -5.79 16.16 9.34
CA TRP A 198 -5.83 15.46 10.63
C TRP A 198 -5.57 16.44 11.77
N LEU A 199 -4.50 17.24 11.66
CA LEU A 199 -4.11 18.22 12.68
C LEU A 199 -5.24 19.21 13.02
N VAL A 200 -5.93 19.73 12.00
CA VAL A 200 -7.07 20.63 12.22
C VAL A 200 -8.25 19.91 12.89
N SER A 201 -8.54 18.67 12.50
CA SER A 201 -9.62 17.89 13.13
C SER A 201 -9.29 17.49 14.57
N SER A 202 -8.03 17.17 14.88
CA SER A 202 -7.59 16.84 16.23
C SER A 202 -7.55 18.07 17.13
N ASP A 203 -7.12 19.23 16.63
CA ASP A 203 -7.16 20.49 17.39
C ASP A 203 -8.60 20.93 17.68
N THR A 204 -9.49 20.82 16.69
CA THR A 204 -10.91 21.15 16.89
C THR A 204 -11.55 20.21 17.91
N ALA A 205 -11.26 18.91 17.83
CA ALA A 205 -11.69 17.93 18.82
C ALA A 205 -11.15 18.27 20.21
N ALA A 206 -9.84 18.53 20.36
CA ALA A 206 -9.23 18.92 21.62
C ALA A 206 -9.88 20.19 22.23
N SER A 207 -10.16 21.20 21.39
CA SER A 207 -10.83 22.44 21.82
C SER A 207 -12.30 22.27 22.21
N ALA A 208 -12.98 21.25 21.67
CA ALA A 208 -14.37 20.93 22.00
C ALA A 208 -14.51 20.26 23.38
N TRP A 209 -13.48 19.53 23.82
CA TRP A 209 -13.43 18.91 25.15
C TRP A 209 -13.06 19.91 26.26
N THR A 210 -12.51 21.08 25.93
CA THR A 210 -12.10 22.12 26.90
C THR A 210 -13.12 23.25 27.08
N ARG A 211 -14.28 23.19 26.42
CA ARG A 211 -15.36 24.16 26.66
C ARG A 211 -16.20 23.69 27.86
N PRO A 212 -16.33 24.50 28.93
CA PRO A 212 -17.14 24.18 30.09
C PRO A 212 -18.63 24.03 29.74
#